data_AF-A0A519VZ47-F1
#
_entry.id   AF-A0A519VZ47-F1
#
_cell.length_a   1.000
_cell.length_b   1.000
_cell.length_c   1.000
_cell.angle_alpha   90.00
_cell.angle_beta   90.00
_cell.angle_gamma   90.00
#
_symmetry.space_group_name_H-M   'P 1'
#
loop_
_entity.id
_entity.type
_entity.pdbx_description
1 polymer ?
#
loop_
_entity_poly.entity_id
_entity_poly.type
_entity_poly.pdbx_seq_one_letter_code
_entity_poly.pdbx_strand_id
1 'polypeptide(L)'
;MVRTRITKTAYDRLIDIMHKSNCTTLGGIARKILSKEKIACFYIDATMNAPMEELAAIRSELKAIGVNINQQTRFFNASKNDAQRSFYSLKTLTLYKMVDKKVERLLDLVGMMSIKWLQES
;
A
#
# COMPACT_ATOMS: atom_id res chain seq x y z
N MET A 1 2.14 17.55 -45.16
CA MET A 1 1.32 17.80 -43.95
C MET A 1 -0.02 17.12 -44.17
N VAL A 2 -0.38 16.13 -43.34
CA VAL A 2 -1.71 15.49 -43.40
C VAL A 2 -2.63 16.24 -42.44
N ARG A 3 -3.82 16.65 -42.91
CA ARG A 3 -4.85 17.30 -42.09
C ARG A 3 -6.12 16.46 -42.16
N THR A 4 -6.68 16.13 -41.00
CA THR A 4 -7.90 15.32 -40.89
C THR A 4 -8.83 15.97 -39.88
N ARG A 5 -10.11 16.06 -40.22
CA ARG A 5 -11.15 16.47 -39.27
C ARG A 5 -11.58 15.27 -38.45
N ILE A 6 -11.65 15.43 -37.14
CA ILE A 6 -12.07 14.40 -36.21
C ILE A 6 -13.22 14.92 -35.35
N THR A 7 -14.09 14.02 -34.91
CA THR A 7 -15.16 14.35 -33.96
C THR A 7 -14.57 14.65 -32.59
N LYS A 8 -15.31 15.40 -31.76
CA LYS A 8 -14.91 15.69 -30.38
C LYS A 8 -14.66 14.42 -29.56
N THR A 9 -15.50 13.40 -29.74
CA THR A 9 -15.34 12.09 -29.10
C THR A 9 -14.03 11.39 -29.45
N ALA A 10 -13.60 11.48 -30.71
CA ALA A 10 -12.33 10.92 -31.15
C ALA A 10 -11.14 11.74 -30.63
N TYR A 11 -11.28 13.06 -30.57
CA TYR A 11 -10.28 13.95 -29.98
C TYR A 11 -10.06 13.65 -28.48
N ASP A 12 -11.14 13.55 -27.70
CA ASP A 12 -11.07 13.27 -26.26
C ASP A 12 -10.42 11.90 -25.98
N ARG A 13 -10.74 10.88 -26.81
CA ARG A 13 -10.09 9.57 -26.74
C ARG A 13 -8.57 9.64 -26.99
N LEU A 14 -8.14 10.41 -27.99
CA LEU A 14 -6.73 10.55 -28.30
C LEU A 14 -5.98 11.30 -27.20
N ILE A 15 -6.62 12.29 -26.56
CA ILE A 15 -6.09 12.98 -25.39
C ILE A 15 -5.94 12.03 -24.20
N ASP A 16 -6.94 11.18 -23.93
CA ASP A 16 -6.87 10.22 -22.84
C ASP A 16 -5.70 9.23 -23.02
N ILE A 17 -5.50 8.73 -24.24
CA ILE A 17 -4.34 7.87 -24.57
C ILE A 17 -3.03 8.65 -24.46
N MET A 18 -3.00 9.93 -24.87
CA MET A 18 -1.82 10.79 -24.74
C MET A 18 -1.39 10.94 -23.28
N HIS A 19 -2.35 11.22 -22.37
CA HIS A 19 -2.05 11.34 -20.94
C HIS A 19 -1.55 10.03 -20.31
N LYS A 20 -1.96 8.89 -20.85
CA LYS A 20 -1.61 7.57 -20.33
C LYS A 20 -0.41 6.94 -21.02
N SER A 21 0.26 7.60 -21.97
CA SER A 21 1.30 6.97 -22.80
C SER A 21 2.62 7.73 -22.86
N ASN A 22 3.60 7.12 -23.49
CA ASN A 22 4.92 7.69 -23.73
C ASN A 22 4.96 8.78 -24.83
N CYS A 23 3.82 9.27 -25.29
CA CYS A 23 3.74 10.27 -26.35
C CYS A 23 3.35 11.64 -25.79
N THR A 24 4.17 12.64 -26.08
CA THR A 24 3.99 14.03 -25.59
C THR A 24 3.08 14.88 -26.47
N THR A 25 2.72 14.41 -27.67
CA THR A 25 1.90 15.18 -28.63
C THR A 25 0.83 14.33 -29.27
N LEU A 26 -0.32 14.96 -29.53
CA LEU A 26 -1.45 14.35 -30.25
C LEU A 26 -1.05 13.86 -31.65
N GLY A 27 -0.18 14.61 -32.33
CA GLY A 27 0.35 14.22 -33.64
C GLY A 27 1.25 12.99 -33.57
N GLY A 28 2.00 12.81 -32.47
CA GLY A 28 2.78 11.61 -32.20
C GLY A 28 1.90 10.37 -32.02
N ILE A 29 0.83 10.48 -31.22
CA ILE A 29 -0.17 9.42 -31.06
C ILE A 29 -0.80 9.07 -32.41
N ALA A 30 -1.31 10.07 -33.14
CA ALA A 30 -1.99 9.85 -34.41
C ALA A 30 -1.06 9.20 -35.44
N ARG A 31 0.21 9.62 -35.49
CA ARG A 31 1.22 9.01 -36.36
C ARG A 31 1.46 7.54 -36.01
N LYS A 32 1.59 7.22 -34.73
CA LYS A 32 1.78 5.84 -34.27
C LYS A 32 0.57 4.95 -34.60
N ILE A 33 -0.65 5.46 -34.38
CA ILE A 33 -1.89 4.74 -34.73
C ILE A 33 -1.95 4.48 -36.25
N LEU A 34 -1.71 5.51 -37.06
CA LEU A 34 -1.74 5.40 -38.53
C LEU A 34 -0.65 4.48 -39.08
N SER A 35 0.53 4.49 -38.43
CA SER A 35 1.68 3.65 -38.82
C SER A 35 1.63 2.25 -38.19
N LYS A 36 0.56 1.93 -37.45
CA LYS A 36 0.39 0.67 -36.69
C LYS A 36 1.57 0.36 -35.74
N GLU A 37 2.18 1.41 -35.20
CA GLU A 37 3.26 1.31 -34.23
C GLU A 37 2.72 1.08 -32.82
N LYS A 38 3.53 0.44 -31.96
CA LYS A 38 3.18 0.21 -30.55
C LYS A 38 3.17 1.53 -29.77
N ILE A 39 2.10 1.75 -29.00
CA ILE A 39 1.98 2.84 -28.04
C ILE A 39 2.16 2.23 -26.65
N ALA A 40 3.21 2.64 -25.93
CA ALA A 40 3.44 2.18 -24.57
C ALA A 40 2.60 3.06 -23.63
N CYS A 41 1.57 2.46 -23.03
CA CYS A 41 0.76 3.11 -22.01
C CYS A 41 1.26 2.73 -20.61
N PHE A 42 1.41 3.71 -19.73
CA PHE A 42 1.75 3.52 -18.33
C PHE A 42 0.46 3.50 -17.52
N TYR A 43 0.12 2.34 -16.98
CA TYR A 43 -0.96 2.21 -16.00
C TYR A 43 -0.31 2.09 -14.63
N ILE A 44 -0.64 3.02 -13.73
CA ILE A 44 -0.31 2.86 -12.31
C ILE A 44 -1.40 1.97 -11.73
N ASP A 45 -1.03 0.76 -11.33
CA ASP A 45 -1.94 -0.11 -10.61
C ASP A 45 -2.08 0.37 -9.16
N ALA A 46 -3.17 1.09 -8.87
CA ALA A 46 -3.47 1.63 -7.56
C ALA A 46 -4.07 0.60 -6.58
N THR A 47 -4.31 -0.65 -7.00
CA THR A 47 -4.94 -1.68 -6.13
C THR A 47 -4.08 -2.03 -4.92
N MET A 48 -2.76 -1.78 -4.96
CA MET A 48 -1.85 -2.00 -3.84
C MET A 48 -1.74 -0.83 -2.86
N ASN A 49 -2.36 0.32 -3.15
CA ASN A 49 -2.26 1.48 -2.27
C ASN A 49 -2.96 1.25 -0.93
N ALA A 50 -4.19 0.72 -0.96
CA ALA A 50 -4.98 0.45 0.24
C ALA A 50 -4.31 -0.57 1.21
N PRO A 51 -3.88 -1.77 0.76
CA PRO A 51 -3.19 -2.70 1.65
C PRO A 51 -1.83 -2.17 2.15
N MET A 52 -1.13 -1.34 1.36
CA MET A 52 0.09 -0.66 1.82
C MET A 52 -0.15 0.34 2.95
N GLU A 53 -1.21 1.14 2.83
CA GLU A 53 -1.59 2.09 3.87
C GLU A 53 -1.94 1.36 5.18
N GLU A 54 -2.70 0.28 5.08
CA GLU A 54 -3.08 -0.53 6.23
C GLU A 54 -1.87 -1.20 6.89
N LEU A 55 -0.93 -1.73 6.11
CA LEU A 55 0.32 -2.28 6.63
C LEU A 55 1.18 -1.25 7.36
N ALA A 56 1.25 -0.02 6.83
CA ALA A 56 1.97 1.07 7.47
C ALA A 56 1.33 1.44 8.83
N ALA A 57 0.00 1.42 8.91
CA ALA A 57 -0.73 1.65 10.16
C ALA A 57 -0.45 0.55 11.20
N ILE A 58 -0.57 -0.73 10.81
CA ILE A 58 -0.31 -1.87 11.70
C ILE A 58 1.13 -1.82 12.24
N ARG A 59 2.10 -1.49 11.39
CA ARG A 59 3.51 -1.32 11.80
C ARG A 59 3.67 -0.24 12.86
N SER A 60 2.98 0.89 12.71
CA SER A 60 3.02 1.99 13.68
C SER A 60 2.43 1.57 15.04
N GLU A 61 1.30 0.87 15.01
CA GLU A 61 0.64 0.38 16.22
C GLU A 61 1.48 -0.67 16.95
N LEU A 62 2.05 -1.64 16.23
CA LEU A 62 2.96 -2.65 16.79
C LEU A 62 4.18 -1.99 17.45
N LYS A 63 4.75 -0.96 16.83
CA LYS A 63 5.84 -0.17 17.41
C LYS A 63 5.40 0.48 18.73
N ALA A 64 4.22 1.08 18.79
CA ALA A 64 3.69 1.69 20.00
C ALA A 64 3.45 0.66 21.13
N ILE A 65 2.91 -0.51 20.79
CA ILE A 65 2.72 -1.62 21.73
C ILE A 65 4.08 -2.08 22.28
N GLY A 66 5.09 -2.25 21.42
CA GLY A 66 6.45 -2.64 21.83
C GLY A 66 7.09 -1.63 22.79
N VAL A 67 6.93 -0.33 22.53
CA VAL A 67 7.37 0.73 23.46
C VAL A 67 6.69 0.59 24.82
N ASN A 68 5.37 0.34 24.84
CA ASN A 68 4.62 0.16 26.09
C ASN A 68 5.06 -1.09 26.84
N ILE A 69 5.27 -2.23 26.16
CA ILE A 69 5.80 -3.45 26.78
C ILE A 69 7.14 -3.17 27.43
N ASN A 70 8.06 -2.50 26.73
CA ASN A 70 9.37 -2.15 27.28
C ASN A 70 9.27 -1.28 28.54
N GLN A 71 8.32 -0.34 28.58
CA GLN A 71 8.04 0.46 29.78
C GLN A 71 7.52 -0.41 30.93
N GLN A 72 6.56 -1.31 30.67
CA GLN A 72 6.04 -2.22 31.71
C GLN A 72 7.15 -3.13 32.25
N THR A 73 8.04 -3.66 31.40
CA THR A 73 9.20 -4.45 31.82
C THR A 73 10.13 -3.65 32.72
N ARG A 74 10.40 -2.38 32.39
CA ARG A 74 11.21 -1.49 33.25
C ARG A 74 10.55 -1.28 34.62
N PHE A 75 9.24 -1.01 34.67
CA PHE A 75 8.53 -0.83 35.92
C PHE A 75 8.46 -2.12 36.76
N PHE A 76 8.25 -3.26 36.10
CA PHE A 76 8.31 -4.58 36.75
C PHE A 76 9.66 -4.81 37.43
N ASN A 77 10.77 -4.58 36.70
CA ASN A 77 12.12 -4.76 37.25
C ASN A 77 12.45 -3.78 38.38
N ALA A 78 11.88 -2.57 38.35
CA ALA A 78 12.05 -1.56 39.40
C ALA A 78 11.13 -1.76 40.62
N SER A 79 10.18 -2.69 40.55
CA SER A 79 9.17 -2.90 41.59
C SER A 79 9.78 -3.56 42.84
N LYS A 80 9.44 -3.03 44.02
CA LYS A 80 10.00 -3.49 45.31
C LYS A 80 9.13 -4.51 46.04
N ASN A 81 7.89 -4.72 45.59
CA ASN A 81 6.95 -5.65 46.19
C ASN A 81 6.20 -6.48 45.13
N ASP A 82 5.65 -7.60 45.56
CA ASP A 82 5.05 -8.59 44.65
C ASP A 82 3.70 -8.16 44.09
N ALA A 83 2.98 -7.27 44.78
CA ALA A 83 1.75 -6.68 44.28
C ALA A 83 1.99 -5.79 43.05
N GLN A 84 3.03 -4.94 43.09
CA GLN A 84 3.44 -4.11 41.95
C GLN A 84 3.93 -4.97 40.78
N ARG A 85 4.75 -6.00 41.06
CA ARG A 85 5.19 -6.96 40.03
C ARG A 85 4.02 -7.65 39.34
N SER A 86 3.06 -8.17 40.12
CA SER A 86 1.87 -8.84 39.59
C SER A 86 1.01 -7.90 38.73
N PHE A 87 0.87 -6.63 39.14
CA PHE A 87 0.16 -5.61 38.37
C PHE A 87 0.80 -5.38 36.98
N TYR A 88 2.12 -5.17 36.93
CA TYR A 88 2.83 -4.94 35.66
C TYR A 88 2.86 -6.19 34.76
N SER A 89 2.92 -7.39 35.34
CA SER A 89 2.78 -8.65 34.58
C SER A 89 1.40 -8.76 33.91
N LEU A 90 0.32 -8.43 34.63
CA LEU A 90 -1.03 -8.47 34.08
C LEU A 90 -1.25 -7.43 32.97
N LYS A 91 -0.67 -6.23 33.12
CA LYS A 91 -0.67 -5.20 32.07
C LYS A 91 0.08 -5.67 30.83
N THR A 92 1.24 -6.31 31.02
CA THR A 92 2.05 -6.86 29.93
C THR A 92 1.29 -7.96 29.18
N LEU A 93 0.58 -8.85 29.89
CA LEU A 93 -0.25 -9.89 29.27
C LEU A 93 -1.34 -9.31 28.36
N THR A 94 -1.96 -8.20 28.77
CA THR A 94 -2.94 -7.49 27.93
C THR A 94 -2.32 -6.96 26.65
N LEU A 95 -1.10 -6.40 26.73
CA LEU A 95 -0.38 -5.90 25.56
C LEU A 95 -0.01 -7.04 24.59
N TYR A 96 0.40 -8.20 25.08
CA TYR A 96 0.66 -9.36 24.23
C TYR A 96 -0.59 -9.83 23.46
N LYS A 97 -1.76 -9.86 24.10
CA LYS A 97 -3.03 -10.17 23.42
C LYS A 97 -3.36 -9.16 22.30
N MET A 98 -2.94 -7.91 22.44
CA MET A 98 -3.09 -6.91 21.37
C MET A 98 -2.12 -7.15 20.22
N VAL A 99 -0.90 -7.61 20.51
CA VAL A 99 0.08 -8.01 19.48
C VAL A 99 -0.48 -9.15 18.64
N ASP A 100 -0.99 -10.23 19.24
CA ASP A 100 -1.54 -11.38 18.51
C ASP A 100 -2.58 -10.95 17.47
N LYS A 101 -3.56 -10.14 17.88
CA LYS A 101 -4.59 -9.61 16.97
C LYS A 101 -4.02 -8.80 15.80
N LYS A 102 -2.96 -8.01 16.05
CA LYS A 102 -2.31 -7.21 15.00
C LYS A 102 -1.46 -8.08 14.07
N VAL A 103 -0.86 -9.16 14.59
CA VAL A 103 -0.11 -10.14 13.80
C VAL A 103 -1.03 -10.96 12.90
N GLU A 104 -2.19 -11.39 13.40
CA GLU A 104 -3.22 -12.06 12.56
C GLU A 104 -3.62 -11.17 11.38
N ARG A 105 -3.95 -9.89 11.64
CA ARG A 105 -4.30 -8.94 10.58
C ARG A 105 -3.15 -8.68 9.60
N LEU A 106 -1.92 -8.63 10.10
CA LEU A 106 -0.73 -8.49 9.27
C LEU A 106 -0.59 -9.68 8.31
N LEU A 107 -0.78 -10.91 8.79
CA LEU A 107 -0.69 -12.12 7.98
C LEU A 107 -1.76 -12.16 6.90
N ASP A 108 -2.99 -11.72 7.20
CA ASP A 108 -4.06 -11.60 6.19
C ASP A 108 -3.65 -10.67 5.03
N LEU A 109 -3.13 -9.49 5.36
CA LEU A 109 -2.71 -8.50 4.34
C LEU A 109 -1.53 -8.99 3.51
N VAL A 110 -0.54 -9.62 4.14
CA VAL A 110 0.58 -10.26 3.44
C VAL A 110 0.08 -11.37 2.51
N GLY A 111 -0.90 -12.16 2.95
CA GLY A 111 -1.57 -13.16 2.13
C GLY A 111 -2.21 -12.55 0.88
N MET A 112 -3.03 -11.51 1.04
CA MET A 112 -3.67 -10.81 -0.09
C MET A 112 -2.66 -10.26 -1.09
N MET A 113 -1.57 -9.67 -0.60
CA MET A 113 -0.51 -9.15 -1.47
C MET A 113 0.26 -10.25 -2.19
N SER A 114 0.54 -11.37 -1.52
CA SER A 114 1.28 -12.49 -2.13
C SER A 114 0.52 -13.10 -3.31
N ILE A 115 -0.81 -13.19 -3.20
CA ILE A 115 -1.69 -13.64 -4.30
C ILE A 115 -1.54 -12.71 -5.50
N LYS A 116 -1.59 -11.39 -5.27
CA LYS A 116 -1.49 -10.43 -6.37
C LYS A 116 -0.09 -10.45 -7.02
N TRP A 117 0.96 -10.54 -6.21
CA TRP A 117 2.33 -10.65 -6.71
C TRP A 117 2.55 -11.90 -7.58
N LEU A 118 1.96 -13.03 -7.19
CA LEU A 118 2.02 -14.29 -7.95
C LEU A 118 1.18 -14.27 -9.24
N GLN A 119 0.16 -13.42 -9.33
CA GLN A 119 -0.64 -13.25 -10.55
C GLN A 119 0.08 -12.43 -11.63
N GLU A 120 1.08 -11.63 -11.24
CA GLU A 120 1.89 -10.81 -12.14
C GLU A 120 3.22 -11.48 -12.55
N SER A 121 3.56 -12.65 -11.99
CA SER A 121 4.76 -13.47 -12.30
C SER A 121 4.47 -14.58 -13.29
#